data_AF-A0A4U8YQV2-F1
#
_entry.id   AF-A0A4U8YQV2-F1
#
_cell.length_a   1.000
_cell.length_b   1.000
_cell.length_c   1.000
_cell.angle_alpha   90.00
_cell.angle_beta   90.00
_cell.angle_gamma   90.00
#
_symmetry.space_group_name_H-M   'P 1'
#
loop_
_entity.id
_entity.type
_entity.pdbx_description
1 polymer ?
#
loop_
_entity_poly.entity_id
_entity_poly.type
_entity_poly.pdbx_seq_one_letter_code
_entity_poly.pdbx_strand_id
1 'polypeptide(L)'
;MKEKRRSEKTREGLLLEILSAGKAHVKVSADGSQPKPYAMRQGERISIRAVESFNILLEDKCAVALFYNGRPVEIPGPCGRPVNLWIP
;
A
#
# COMPACT_ATOMS: atom_id res chain seq x y z
N MET A 1 19.23 -29.22 -23.23
CA MET A 1 18.12 -28.28 -23.47
C MET A 1 18.47 -26.94 -22.82
N LYS A 2 18.36 -25.85 -23.59
CA LYS A 2 18.73 -24.50 -23.18
C LYS A 2 17.66 -23.87 -22.27
N GLU A 3 18.15 -23.12 -21.29
CA GLU A 3 17.60 -21.94 -20.59
C GLU A 3 16.08 -21.73 -20.51
N LYS A 4 15.58 -21.55 -19.28
CA LYS A 4 15.25 -20.21 -18.76
C LYS A 4 15.67 -20.15 -17.30
N ARG A 5 16.88 -19.62 -17.04
CA ARG A 5 17.23 -19.09 -15.71
C ARG A 5 16.24 -17.96 -15.45
N ARG A 6 15.18 -18.23 -14.69
CA ARG A 6 14.34 -17.19 -14.11
C ARG A 6 15.31 -16.41 -13.24
N SER A 7 15.68 -15.22 -13.69
CA SER A 7 16.63 -14.34 -13.03
C SER A 7 16.31 -14.33 -11.53
N GLU A 8 17.26 -14.78 -10.72
CA GLU A 8 17.31 -14.51 -9.29
C GLU A 8 17.54 -13.00 -9.13
N LYS A 9 16.53 -12.19 -9.46
CA LYS A 9 16.36 -10.91 -8.80
C LYS A 9 16.00 -11.32 -7.38
N THR A 10 16.93 -11.14 -6.44
CA THR A 10 16.62 -11.05 -5.02
C THR A 10 15.29 -10.31 -4.91
N ARG A 11 14.21 -11.01 -4.54
CA ARG A 11 12.89 -10.39 -4.38
C ARG A 11 12.99 -9.52 -3.14
N GLU A 12 13.55 -8.33 -3.29
CA GLU A 12 13.46 -7.28 -2.28
C GLU A 12 11.97 -7.09 -2.04
N GLY A 13 11.46 -7.64 -0.93
CA GLY A 13 10.02 -7.66 -0.66
C GLY A 13 9.46 -6.25 -0.71
N LEU A 14 8.29 -6.09 -1.32
CA LEU A 14 7.61 -4.81 -1.42
C LEU A 14 7.22 -4.35 -0.01
N LEU A 15 7.44 -3.08 0.29
CA LEU A 15 7.06 -2.46 1.55
C LEU A 15 6.11 -1.31 1.27
N LEU A 16 4.88 -1.43 1.76
CA LEU A 16 3.93 -0.34 1.83
C LEU A 16 3.92 0.21 3.25
N GLU A 17 4.04 1.52 3.38
CA GLU A 17 3.91 2.22 4.64
C GLU A 17 2.82 3.28 4.53
N ILE A 18 1.97 3.33 5.52
CA ILE A 18 0.85 4.27 5.58
C ILE A 18 1.02 5.06 6.87
N LEU A 19 1.12 6.38 6.76
CA LEU A 19 1.18 7.30 7.88
C LEU A 19 -0.13 8.07 7.95
N SER A 20 -0.81 8.05 9.10
CA SER A 20 -2.05 8.78 9.25
C SER A 20 -1.79 10.22 9.71
N ALA A 21 -2.31 11.19 8.96
CA ALA A 21 -2.33 12.61 9.34
C ALA A 21 -3.49 12.95 10.29
N GLY A 22 -4.50 12.07 10.40
CA GLY A 22 -5.69 12.24 11.22
C GLY A 22 -6.32 10.91 11.62
N LYS A 23 -7.64 10.89 11.83
CA LYS A 23 -8.40 9.63 11.94
C LYS A 23 -8.65 9.10 10.53
N ALA A 24 -8.20 7.89 10.23
CA ALA A 24 -8.32 7.29 8.92
C ALA A 24 -8.77 5.83 8.98
N HIS A 25 -9.49 5.38 7.96
CA HIS A 25 -9.72 3.96 7.73
C HIS A 25 -9.16 3.58 6.38
N VAL A 26 -8.43 2.47 6.38
CA VAL A 26 -7.75 1.94 5.19
C VAL A 26 -8.01 0.45 5.11
N LYS A 27 -8.30 -0.07 3.91
CA LYS A 27 -8.29 -1.52 3.65
C LYS A 27 -7.14 -1.84 2.72
N VAL A 28 -6.32 -2.82 3.09
CA VAL A 28 -5.18 -3.25 2.28
C VAL A 28 -5.27 -4.73 1.96
N SER A 29 -5.11 -5.07 0.70
CA SER A 29 -4.87 -6.42 0.20
C SER A 29 -3.44 -6.48 -0.33
N ALA A 30 -2.69 -7.51 0.05
CA ALA A 30 -1.34 -7.77 -0.42
C ALA A 30 -1.36 -9.07 -1.23
N ASP A 31 -0.77 -9.07 -2.43
CA ASP A 31 -0.66 -10.26 -3.28
C ASP A 31 -2.01 -10.95 -3.56
N GLY A 32 -3.09 -10.16 -3.69
CA GLY A 32 -4.44 -10.67 -3.91
C GLY A 32 -5.08 -11.34 -2.68
N SER A 33 -4.48 -11.22 -1.49
CA SER A 33 -5.08 -11.70 -0.24
C SER A 33 -6.40 -11.00 0.08
N GLN A 34 -7.16 -11.57 1.01
CA GLN A 34 -8.36 -10.89 1.51
C GLN A 34 -8.01 -9.49 2.07
N PRO A 35 -8.76 -8.42 1.72
CA PRO A 35 -8.50 -7.08 2.23
C PRO A 35 -8.64 -7.01 3.75
N LYS A 36 -7.61 -6.51 4.43
CA LYS A 36 -7.61 -6.30 5.88
C LYS A 36 -7.91 -4.83 6.20
N PRO A 37 -8.93 -4.55 7.02
CA PRO A 37 -9.21 -3.18 7.47
C PRO A 37 -8.26 -2.76 8.60
N TYR A 38 -7.85 -1.50 8.55
CA TYR A 38 -7.05 -0.81 9.56
C TYR A 38 -7.75 0.48 9.94
N ALA A 39 -7.96 0.68 11.24
CA ALA A 39 -8.45 1.94 11.80
C ALA A 39 -7.27 2.66 12.44
N MET A 40 -6.83 3.75 11.82
CA MET A 40 -5.61 4.47 12.19
C MET A 40 -5.94 5.74 12.96
N ARG A 41 -5.12 6.04 13.97
CA ARG A 41 -5.12 7.31 14.71
C ARG A 41 -4.10 8.27 14.13
N GLN A 42 -4.22 9.55 14.46
CA GLN A 42 -3.25 10.55 14.03
C GLN A 42 -1.83 10.19 14.48
N GLY A 43 -0.86 10.26 13.56
CA GLY A 43 0.53 9.91 13.79
C GLY A 43 0.82 8.42 13.76
N GLU A 44 -0.19 7.55 13.62
CA GLU A 44 0.00 6.11 13.52
C GLU A 44 0.61 5.73 12.17
N ARG A 45 1.55 4.79 12.20
CA ARG A 45 2.18 4.22 11.02
C ARG A 45 1.93 2.72 10.99
N ILE A 46 1.47 2.22 9.85
CA ILE A 46 1.44 0.78 9.56
C ILE A 46 2.38 0.46 8.42
N SER A 47 3.04 -0.69 8.51
CA SER A 47 3.97 -1.18 7.51
C SER A 47 3.55 -2.59 7.10
N ILE A 48 3.32 -2.81 5.81
CA ILE A 48 2.81 -4.06 5.25
C ILE A 48 3.79 -4.52 4.17
N ARG A 49 4.15 -5.80 4.21
CA ARG A 49 5.03 -6.42 3.22
C ARG A 49 4.23 -7.28 2.25
N ALA A 50 4.63 -7.25 0.98
CA ALA A 50 4.08 -8.06 -0.10
C ALA A 50 5.20 -8.55 -1.02
N VAL A 51 4.87 -9.47 -1.92
CA VAL A 51 5.79 -10.06 -2.90
C VAL A 51 5.59 -9.48 -4.29
N GLU A 52 4.35 -9.17 -4.67
CA GLU A 52 3.94 -8.85 -6.02
C GLU A 52 3.09 -7.59 -6.13
N SER A 53 2.18 -7.31 -5.20
CA SER A 53 1.33 -6.10 -5.33
C SER A 53 0.58 -5.71 -4.06
N PHE A 54 0.06 -4.48 -4.07
CA PHE A 54 -0.91 -3.95 -3.10
C PHE A 54 -2.16 -3.43 -3.80
N ASN A 55 -3.31 -3.66 -3.17
CA ASN A 55 -4.56 -2.96 -3.46
C ASN A 55 -5.04 -2.27 -2.19
N ILE A 56 -5.21 -0.96 -2.25
CA ILE A 56 -5.41 -0.08 -1.10
C ILE A 56 -6.68 0.72 -1.32
N LEU A 57 -7.67 0.52 -0.45
CA LEU A 57 -8.87 1.35 -0.42
C LEU A 57 -8.77 2.32 0.76
N LEU A 58 -8.72 3.60 0.44
CA LEU A 58 -8.71 4.71 1.39
C LEU A 58 -10.12 5.30 1.47
N GLU A 59 -10.65 5.56 2.66
CA GLU A 59 -11.91 6.30 2.80
C GLU A 59 -11.74 7.81 2.56
N ASP A 60 -10.59 8.35 2.96
CA ASP A 60 -10.19 9.73 2.70
C ASP A 60 -8.68 9.80 2.44
N LYS A 61 -8.30 10.21 1.24
CA LYS A 61 -6.89 10.34 0.85
C LYS A 61 -6.13 11.40 1.63
N CYS A 62 -6.80 12.43 2.15
CA CYS A 62 -6.14 13.54 2.84
C CYS A 62 -5.87 13.22 4.31
N ALA A 63 -6.44 12.12 4.82
CA ALA A 63 -6.17 11.61 6.15
C ALA A 63 -4.90 10.76 6.23
N VAL A 64 -4.27 10.42 5.09
CA VAL A 64 -3.10 9.52 5.04
C VAL A 64 -2.00 10.00 4.09
N ALA A 65 -0.77 9.58 4.34
CA ALA A 65 0.35 9.62 3.41
C ALA A 65 0.81 8.18 3.14
N LEU A 66 1.03 7.85 1.87
CA LEU A 66 1.50 6.53 1.43
C LEU A 66 2.96 6.58 1.02
N PHE A 67 3.72 5.57 1.42
CA PHE A 67 5.09 5.35 0.99
C PHE A 67 5.24 3.93 0.46
N TYR A 68 5.82 3.78 -0.73
CA TYR A 68 6.14 2.50 -1.34
C TYR A 68 7.66 2.38 -1.46
N ASN A 69 8.23 1.38 -0.78
CA ASN A 69 9.67 1.20 -0.64
C ASN A 69 10.39 2.48 -0.22
N GLY A 70 9.80 3.20 0.75
CA GLY A 70 10.32 4.47 1.28
C GLY A 70 10.09 5.70 0.39
N ARG A 71 9.45 5.55 -0.78
CA ARG A 71 9.15 6.66 -1.69
C ARG A 71 7.69 7.11 -1.54
N PRO A 72 7.40 8.42 -1.46
CA PRO A 72 6.03 8.89 -1.35
C PRO A 72 5.23 8.52 -2.61
N VAL A 73 3.99 8.10 -2.42
CA VAL A 73 3.05 7.77 -3.49
C VAL A 73 1.97 8.84 -3.55
N GLU A 74 1.78 9.42 -4.72
CA GLU A 74 0.72 10.39 -4.95
C GLU A 74 -0.64 9.69 -5.04
N ILE A 75 -1.63 10.20 -4.30
CA ILE A 75 -2.98 9.65 -4.28
C ILE A 75 -3.89 10.58 -5.10
N PRO A 76 -4.37 10.15 -6.27
CA PRO A 76 -5.24 10.97 -7.11
C PRO A 76 -6.64 11.12 -6.49
N GLY A 77 -7.38 12.13 -6.97
CA GLY A 77 -8.77 12.39 -6.55
C GLY A 77 -8.91 13.49 -5.50
N PRO A 78 -10.15 13.84 -5.11
CA PRO A 78 -10.43 14.87 -4.11
C PRO A 78 -10.32 14.33 -2.67
N CYS A 79 -10.09 15.21 -1.69
CA CYS A 79 -10.23 14.87 -0.26
C CYS A 79 -11.67 14.45 0.09
N GLY A 80 -11.84 13.64 1.12
CA GLY A 80 -13.15 13.24 1.65
C GLY A 80 -13.93 12.26 0.76
N ARG A 81 -13.31 11.72 -0.29
CA ARG A 81 -13.90 10.66 -1.12
C ARG A 81 -13.06 9.39 -1.04
N PRO A 82 -13.70 8.20 -1.08
CA PRO A 82 -12.97 6.96 -1.16
C PRO A 82 -12.15 6.86 -2.45
N VAL A 83 -10.91 6.39 -2.33
CA VAL A 83 -10.00 6.17 -3.46
C VAL A 83 -9.47 4.75 -3.38
N ASN A 84 -9.54 4.02 -4.49
CA ASN A 84 -8.90 2.72 -4.63
C ASN A 84 -7.61 2.87 -5.43
N LEU A 85 -6.49 2.43 -4.87
CA LEU A 85 -5.16 2.52 -5.45
C LEU A 85 -4.57 1.12 -5.62
N TRP A 86 -4.07 0.84 -6.82
CA TRP A 86 -3.35 -0.39 -7.12
C TRP A 86 -1.86 -0.07 -7.34
N ILE A 87 -0.99 -0.82 -6.66
CA ILE A 87 0.47 -0.67 -6.75
C ILE A 87 1.06 -2.06 -7.07
N PRO A 88 1.77 -2.21 -8.20
CA PRO A 88 2.50 -3.44 -8.55
C PRO A 88 3.85 -3.60 -7.82
#